data_AF-K1W0K2-F1
#
_entry.id   AF-K1W0K2-F1
#
_cell.length_a   1.000
_cell.length_b   1.000
_cell.length_c   1.000
_cell.angle_alpha   90.00
_cell.angle_beta   90.00
_cell.angle_gamma   90.00
#
_symmetry.space_group_name_H-M   'P 1'
#
loop_
_entity.id
_entity.type
_entity.pdbx_description
1 polymer ?
#
loop_
_entity_poly.entity_id
_entity_poly.type
_entity_poly.pdbx_seq_one_letter_code
_entity_poly.pdbx_strand_id
1 'polypeptide(L)'
;MDPPDITGLSLSSQRTPPRAASPALATPPAPTNATPGAGLQLDMTLGSAVQALVHHLVQPLAAHYSHSQLMTLRQRLTKILTKAYEPSWNESNPHQASGTRSLISDRVHGLPPLLREAAGKDIDIPTWSKAISASHRKRAEGEDESEWEVWCDPGMVVWRWGGWGWDEPEFDPIRRPRGEYTVSYL
;
A
#
# COMPACT_ATOMS: atom_id res chain seq x y z
N MET A 1 18.39 24.74 -70.65
CA MET A 1 19.10 24.61 -69.35
C MET A 1 17.98 24.62 -68.35
N ASP A 2 17.42 23.43 -68.19
CA ASP A 2 16.12 23.16 -67.58
C ASP A 2 16.38 22.25 -66.37
N PRO A 3 15.60 22.39 -65.29
CA PRO A 3 15.83 21.64 -64.05
C PRO A 3 15.55 20.15 -64.27
N PRO A 4 16.30 19.24 -63.60
CA PRO A 4 16.02 17.82 -63.69
C PRO A 4 14.74 17.45 -62.93
N ASP A 5 13.88 16.75 -63.66
CA ASP A 5 12.67 16.06 -63.23
C ASP A 5 12.99 15.00 -62.17
N ILE A 6 12.24 15.01 -61.05
CA ILE A 6 12.37 14.04 -59.96
C ILE A 6 11.19 13.08 -60.04
N THR A 7 11.20 12.20 -61.04
CA THR A 7 10.26 11.09 -61.12
C THR A 7 10.99 9.81 -61.50
N GLY A 8 10.86 8.78 -60.65
CA GLY A 8 11.19 7.39 -61.01
C GLY A 8 12.40 6.77 -60.33
N LEU A 9 12.36 6.60 -59.00
CA LEU A 9 13.13 5.53 -58.34
C LEU A 9 12.16 4.46 -57.83
N SER A 10 11.84 3.55 -58.75
CA SER A 10 11.22 2.25 -58.47
C SER A 10 12.27 1.36 -57.80
N LEU A 11 12.23 1.29 -56.46
CA LEU A 11 13.06 0.38 -55.70
C LEU A 11 12.47 -1.03 -55.80
N SER A 12 13.20 -1.88 -56.50
CA SER A 12 12.94 -3.29 -56.70
C SER A 12 12.64 -4.00 -55.38
N SER A 13 11.53 -4.73 -55.33
CA SER A 13 11.16 -5.62 -54.23
C SER A 13 12.19 -6.75 -54.12
N GLN A 14 13.22 -6.53 -53.31
CA GLN A 14 14.20 -7.55 -52.97
C GLN A 14 13.54 -8.55 -52.00
N ARG A 15 13.16 -9.72 -52.54
CA ARG A 15 12.68 -10.87 -51.77
C ARG A 15 13.77 -11.31 -50.79
N THR A 16 13.47 -11.19 -49.51
CA THR A 16 14.23 -11.82 -48.42
C THR A 16 14.13 -13.35 -48.53
N PRO A 17 15.21 -14.09 -48.21
CA PRO A 17 15.16 -15.55 -48.13
C PRO A 17 14.22 -16.00 -47.02
N PRO A 18 13.62 -17.20 -47.11
CA PRO A 18 12.67 -17.68 -46.11
C PRO A 18 13.37 -17.79 -44.75
N ARG A 19 12.85 -17.02 -43.79
CA ARG A 19 13.19 -17.08 -42.38
C ARG A 19 13.05 -18.52 -41.91
N ALA A 20 14.12 -19.07 -41.32
CA ALA A 20 14.08 -20.36 -40.65
C ALA A 20 12.89 -20.41 -39.68
N ALA A 21 12.13 -21.51 -39.71
CA ALA A 21 10.99 -21.70 -38.83
C ALA A 21 11.45 -21.54 -37.37
N SER A 22 10.90 -20.53 -36.70
CA SER A 22 11.04 -20.39 -35.25
C SER A 22 10.66 -21.72 -34.60
N PRO A 23 11.40 -22.21 -33.59
CA PRO A 23 10.97 -23.37 -32.84
C PRO A 23 9.58 -23.07 -32.30
N ALA A 24 8.62 -23.91 -32.68
CA ALA A 24 7.26 -23.82 -32.21
C ALA A 24 7.29 -23.68 -30.69
N LEU A 25 6.56 -22.69 -30.18
CA LEU A 25 6.17 -22.61 -28.79
C LEU A 25 5.54 -23.98 -28.46
N ALA A 26 6.30 -24.86 -27.82
CA ALA A 26 5.71 -26.00 -27.15
C ALA A 26 4.83 -25.38 -26.07
N THR A 27 3.52 -25.37 -26.30
CA THR A 27 2.55 -25.03 -25.28
C THR A 27 2.88 -25.92 -24.09
N PRO A 28 3.35 -25.38 -22.95
CA PRO A 28 3.51 -26.22 -21.78
C PRO A 28 2.15 -26.87 -21.50
N PRO A 29 2.09 -28.16 -21.14
CA PRO A 29 0.83 -28.75 -20.72
C PRO A 29 0.26 -27.84 -19.62
N ALA A 30 -1.00 -27.44 -19.80
CA ALA A 30 -1.72 -26.72 -18.75
C ALA A 30 -1.49 -27.46 -17.42
N PRO A 31 -1.19 -26.76 -16.31
CA PRO A 31 -1.00 -27.39 -15.02
C PRO A 31 -2.27 -28.17 -14.68
N THR A 32 -2.24 -29.47 -14.94
CA THR A 32 -3.30 -30.44 -14.67
C THR A 32 -3.11 -30.85 -13.22
N ASN A 33 -3.40 -29.90 -12.34
CA ASN A 33 -3.80 -30.03 -10.94
C ASN A 33 -3.73 -28.65 -10.29
N ALA A 34 -4.63 -27.74 -10.69
CA ALA A 34 -5.07 -26.72 -9.77
C ALA A 34 -5.97 -27.42 -8.74
N THR A 35 -5.39 -27.87 -7.62
CA THR A 35 -6.16 -28.26 -6.45
C THR A 35 -7.10 -27.09 -6.12
N PRO A 36 -8.42 -27.26 -6.13
CA PRO A 36 -9.34 -26.24 -5.64
C PRO A 36 -9.05 -26.10 -4.13
N GLY A 37 -8.24 -25.11 -3.75
CA GLY A 37 -7.81 -24.96 -2.36
C GLY A 37 -6.37 -24.48 -2.12
N ALA A 38 -5.58 -24.18 -3.15
CA ALA A 38 -4.37 -23.38 -2.96
C ALA A 38 -4.76 -21.90 -2.70
N GLY A 39 -5.54 -21.67 -1.65
CA GLY A 39 -5.75 -20.32 -1.13
C GLY A 39 -4.40 -19.73 -0.75
N LEU A 40 -4.21 -18.45 -1.04
CA LEU A 40 -3.10 -17.67 -0.49
C LEU A 40 -3.11 -17.88 1.03
N GLN A 41 -2.13 -18.62 1.56
CA GLN A 41 -1.95 -18.72 3.00
C GLN A 41 -1.44 -17.37 3.49
N LEU A 42 -2.32 -16.62 4.14
CA LEU A 42 -1.97 -15.38 4.82
C LEU A 42 -1.12 -15.73 6.04
N ASP A 43 -0.01 -15.01 6.20
CA ASP A 43 0.80 -15.08 7.40
C ASP A 43 0.06 -14.35 8.53
N MET A 44 -0.38 -15.11 9.53
CA MET A 44 -1.17 -14.61 10.66
C MET A 44 -0.31 -14.15 11.84
N THR A 45 1.02 -14.27 11.74
CA THR A 45 1.91 -14.10 12.89
C THR A 45 2.07 -12.64 13.30
N LEU A 46 2.28 -12.40 14.60
CA LEU A 46 2.56 -11.07 15.13
C LEU A 46 3.82 -10.46 14.51
N GLY A 47 4.85 -11.27 14.31
CA GLY A 47 6.14 -10.82 13.79
C GLY A 47 6.02 -10.20 12.39
N SER A 48 5.29 -10.85 11.49
CA SER A 48 5.12 -10.36 10.11
C SER A 48 4.30 -9.08 10.06
N ALA A 49 3.18 -9.02 10.80
CA ALA A 49 2.33 -7.84 10.90
C ALA A 49 3.08 -6.63 11.50
N VAL A 50 3.82 -6.83 12.60
CA VAL A 50 4.64 -5.77 13.20
C VAL A 50 5.74 -5.32 12.25
N GLN A 51 6.42 -6.23 11.54
CA GLN A 51 7.44 -5.84 10.56
C GLN A 51 6.86 -5.00 9.43
N ALA A 52 5.70 -5.39 8.88
CA ALA A 52 5.00 -4.63 7.84
C ALA A 52 4.62 -3.23 8.34
N LEU A 53 4.03 -3.13 9.53
CA LEU A 53 3.69 -1.86 10.17
C LEU A 53 4.93 -0.98 10.37
N VAL A 54 6.00 -1.53 10.96
CA VAL A 54 7.25 -0.80 11.21
C VAL A 54 7.90 -0.32 9.93
N HIS A 55 7.88 -1.12 8.87
CA HIS A 55 8.39 -0.71 7.57
C HIS A 55 7.66 0.55 7.09
N HIS A 56 6.32 0.53 7.12
CA HIS A 56 5.49 1.62 6.64
C HIS A 56 5.63 2.90 7.49
N LEU A 57 5.84 2.75 8.80
CA LEU A 57 6.08 3.88 9.72
C LEU A 57 7.44 4.54 9.51
N VAL A 58 8.47 3.76 9.13
CA VAL A 58 9.86 4.24 9.06
C VAL A 58 10.26 4.66 7.65
N GLN A 59 9.71 4.04 6.60
CA GLN A 59 10.08 4.32 5.21
C GLN A 59 10.01 5.83 4.85
N PRO A 60 8.98 6.60 5.24
CA PRO A 60 8.90 8.02 4.90
C PRO A 60 10.03 8.87 5.52
N LEU A 61 10.68 8.38 6.59
CA LEU A 61 11.76 9.07 7.28
C LEU A 61 13.11 8.97 6.56
N ALA A 62 13.21 8.14 5.51
CA ALA A 62 14.48 7.89 4.81
C ALA A 62 15.14 9.14 4.22
N ALA A 63 14.35 10.18 3.92
CA ALA A 63 14.85 11.47 3.42
C ALA A 63 15.36 12.43 4.51
N HIS A 64 15.10 12.13 5.79
CA HIS A 64 15.32 13.06 6.90
C HIS A 64 16.37 12.59 7.91
N TYR A 65 16.62 11.28 7.99
CA TYR A 65 17.47 10.68 9.02
C TYR A 65 18.49 9.72 8.42
N SER A 66 19.60 9.56 9.13
CA SER A 66 20.64 8.61 8.75
C SER A 66 20.17 7.15 8.88
N HIS A 67 20.80 6.25 8.13
CA HIS A 67 20.48 4.82 8.19
C HIS A 67 20.58 4.23 9.60
N SER A 68 21.59 4.65 10.39
CA SER A 68 21.78 4.17 11.78
C SER A 68 20.65 4.60 12.70
N GLN A 69 20.16 5.84 12.57
CA GLN A 69 18.99 6.33 13.31
C GLN A 69 17.74 5.52 12.93
N LEU A 70 17.54 5.25 11.64
CA LEU A 70 16.39 4.47 11.16
C LEU A 70 16.46 3.01 11.62
N MET A 71 17.63 2.38 11.67
CA MET A 71 17.77 1.02 12.21
C MET A 71 17.47 0.98 13.71
N THR A 72 17.96 1.96 14.46
CA THR A 72 17.66 2.10 15.90
C THR A 72 16.16 2.27 16.12
N LEU A 73 15.50 3.11 15.31
CA LEU A 73 14.07 3.33 15.38
C LEU A 73 13.28 2.04 15.08
N ARG A 74 13.65 1.29 14.03
CA ARG A 74 13.03 0.00 13.70
C ARG A 74 13.10 -0.97 14.87
N GLN A 75 14.27 -1.13 15.49
CA GLN A 75 14.46 -2.02 16.64
C GLN A 75 13.57 -1.62 17.83
N ARG A 76 13.50 -0.31 18.14
CA ARG A 76 12.64 0.20 19.23
C ARG A 76 11.17 -0.03 18.93
N LEU A 77 10.71 0.32 17.74
CA LEU A 77 9.32 0.12 17.32
C LEU A 77 8.92 -1.35 17.36
N THR A 78 9.73 -2.24 16.77
CA THR A 78 9.45 -3.68 16.79
C THR A 78 9.29 -4.18 18.22
N LYS A 79 10.20 -3.79 19.13
CA LYS A 79 10.11 -4.18 20.55
C LYS A 79 8.85 -3.64 21.23
N ILE A 80 8.57 -2.35 21.09
CA ILE A 80 7.44 -1.68 21.76
C ILE A 80 6.11 -2.22 21.24
N LEU A 81 5.95 -2.31 19.92
CA LEU A 81 4.70 -2.77 19.30
C LEU A 81 4.45 -4.26 19.54
N THR A 82 5.48 -5.11 19.47
CA THR A 82 5.35 -6.53 19.83
C THR A 82 4.85 -6.67 21.26
N LYS A 83 5.48 -5.98 22.22
CA LYS A 83 5.07 -6.02 23.62
C LYS A 83 3.65 -5.50 23.83
N ALA A 84 3.24 -4.45 23.11
CA ALA A 84 1.91 -3.89 23.22
C ALA A 84 0.82 -4.81 22.65
N TYR A 85 1.11 -5.51 21.55
CA TYR A 85 0.11 -6.28 20.81
C TYR A 85 0.01 -7.73 21.26
N GLU A 86 1.12 -8.33 21.72
CA GLU A 86 1.22 -9.72 22.18
C GLU A 86 0.07 -10.15 23.12
N PRO A 87 -0.31 -9.38 24.16
CA PRO A 87 -1.37 -9.80 25.09
C PRO A 87 -2.77 -9.93 24.45
N SER A 88 -2.99 -9.30 23.31
CA SER A 88 -4.29 -9.26 22.62
C SER A 88 -4.28 -10.01 21.29
N TRP A 89 -3.14 -10.57 20.89
CA TRP A 89 -2.97 -11.23 19.60
C TRP A 89 -3.71 -12.57 19.56
N ASN A 90 -4.68 -12.70 18.67
CA ASN A 90 -5.47 -13.93 18.53
C ASN A 90 -5.68 -14.30 17.06
N GLU A 91 -4.88 -15.24 16.56
CA GLU A 91 -4.94 -15.69 15.16
C GLU A 91 -6.26 -16.40 14.82
N SER A 92 -6.96 -16.97 15.82
CA SER A 92 -8.27 -17.60 15.62
C SER A 92 -9.43 -16.59 15.60
N ASN A 93 -9.21 -15.39 16.12
CA ASN A 93 -10.19 -14.29 16.08
C ASN A 93 -9.46 -12.95 15.79
N PRO A 94 -9.06 -12.71 14.53
CA PRO A 94 -8.17 -11.60 14.17
C PRO A 94 -8.67 -10.22 14.57
N HIS A 95 -9.99 -10.01 14.60
CA HIS A 95 -10.59 -8.71 14.92
C HIS A 95 -10.79 -8.51 16.43
N GLN A 96 -10.60 -9.54 17.27
CA GLN A 96 -10.69 -9.39 18.71
C GLN A 96 -9.66 -8.37 19.19
N ALA A 97 -10.12 -7.34 19.89
CA ALA A 97 -9.27 -6.25 20.40
C ALA A 97 -8.50 -5.46 19.31
N SER A 98 -8.99 -5.43 18.07
CA SER A 98 -8.38 -4.65 16.97
C SER A 98 -8.20 -3.17 17.33
N GLY A 99 -9.18 -2.55 18.01
CA GLY A 99 -9.04 -1.17 18.50
C GLY A 99 -7.95 -0.96 19.56
N THR A 100 -7.50 -2.01 20.27
CA THR A 100 -6.35 -1.92 21.19
C THR A 100 -5.02 -1.99 20.43
N ARG A 101 -5.03 -2.57 19.23
CA ARG A 101 -3.87 -2.64 18.32
C ARG A 101 -3.90 -1.57 17.24
N SER A 102 -4.90 -0.69 17.24
CA SER A 102 -4.95 0.42 16.31
C SER A 102 -4.08 1.58 16.79
N LEU A 103 -3.46 2.26 15.85
CA LEU A 103 -2.70 3.48 16.09
C LEU A 103 -3.38 4.61 15.35
N ILE A 104 -3.72 5.67 16.08
CA ILE A 104 -4.41 6.83 15.56
C ILE A 104 -3.51 8.05 15.71
N SER A 105 -3.37 8.81 14.62
CA SER A 105 -2.82 10.15 14.64
C SER A 105 -3.88 11.12 14.15
N ASP A 106 -4.36 11.96 15.07
CA ASP A 106 -5.31 13.03 14.78
C ASP A 106 -4.67 14.41 15.08
N ARG A 107 -5.41 15.49 14.81
CA ARG A 107 -4.93 16.85 15.08
C ARG A 107 -4.77 17.21 16.56
N VAL A 108 -5.47 16.51 17.45
CA VAL A 108 -5.55 16.86 18.87
C VAL A 108 -4.42 16.20 19.66
N HIS A 109 -4.20 14.92 19.41
CA HIS A 109 -3.28 14.05 20.12
C HIS A 109 -1.97 13.84 19.37
N GLY A 110 -1.95 14.06 18.04
CA GLY A 110 -0.77 13.84 17.20
C GLY A 110 -0.34 12.38 17.17
N LEU A 111 0.97 12.12 17.07
CA LEU A 111 1.47 10.75 17.00
C LEU A 111 1.11 9.93 18.25
N PRO A 112 0.70 8.65 18.07
CA PRO A 112 0.39 7.74 19.17
C PRO A 112 1.51 7.67 20.22
N PRO A 113 1.18 7.51 21.52
CA PRO A 113 2.16 7.43 22.60
C PRO A 113 3.29 6.41 22.35
N LEU A 114 2.95 5.23 21.81
CA LEU A 114 3.93 4.18 21.48
C LEU A 114 4.98 4.65 20.45
N LEU A 115 4.57 5.47 19.47
CA LEU A 115 5.49 6.01 18.48
C LEU A 115 6.36 7.11 19.08
N ARG A 116 5.79 7.96 19.94
CA ARG A 116 6.54 8.98 20.68
C ARG A 116 7.57 8.37 21.62
N GLU A 117 7.24 7.28 22.30
CA GLU A 117 8.19 6.50 23.10
C GLU A 117 9.34 5.96 22.24
N ALA A 118 9.02 5.38 21.07
CA ALA A 118 10.02 4.81 20.17
C ALA A 118 10.96 5.88 19.57
N ALA A 119 10.45 7.08 19.28
CA ALA A 119 11.22 8.20 18.76
C ALA A 119 12.38 8.57 19.70
N GLY A 120 12.11 8.59 21.01
CA GLY A 120 13.08 9.01 22.01
C GLY A 120 13.61 10.43 21.72
N LYS A 121 14.94 10.58 21.70
CA LYS A 121 15.63 11.84 21.36
C LYS A 121 16.15 11.89 19.93
N ASP A 122 16.04 10.78 19.20
CA ASP A 122 16.75 10.59 17.93
C ASP A 122 15.91 11.01 16.72
N ILE A 123 14.59 11.10 16.91
CA ILE A 123 13.60 11.39 15.88
C ILE A 123 12.71 12.54 16.36
N ASP A 124 12.56 13.54 15.51
CA ASP A 124 11.72 14.71 15.77
C ASP A 124 10.25 14.37 15.45
N ILE A 125 9.36 14.56 16.42
CA ILE A 125 7.94 14.17 16.32
C ILE A 125 7.20 14.95 15.22
N PRO A 126 7.31 16.29 15.12
CA PRO A 126 6.73 17.04 13.99
C PRO A 126 7.21 16.55 12.62
N THR A 127 8.51 16.30 12.47
CA THR A 127 9.09 15.79 11.22
C THR A 127 8.50 14.42 10.88
N TRP A 128 8.39 13.51 11.85
CA TRP A 128 7.84 12.19 11.62
C TRP A 128 6.35 12.21 11.28
N SER A 129 5.55 12.98 12.03
CA SER A 129 4.13 13.18 11.72
C SER A 129 3.95 13.69 10.29
N LYS A 130 4.69 14.73 9.91
CA LYS A 130 4.63 15.30 8.56
C LYS A 130 5.06 14.31 7.48
N ALA A 131 6.11 13.53 7.72
CA ALA A 131 6.64 12.57 6.75
C ALA A 131 5.64 11.44 6.44
N ILE A 132 4.98 10.88 7.46
CA ILE A 132 3.94 9.85 7.29
C ILE A 132 2.82 10.41 6.40
N SER A 133 2.24 11.56 6.75
CA SER A 133 1.14 12.15 5.99
C SER A 133 1.56 12.60 4.58
N ALA A 134 2.77 13.14 4.42
CA ALA A 134 3.27 13.61 3.12
C ALA A 134 3.38 12.50 2.07
N SER A 135 3.63 11.25 2.50
CA SER A 135 3.74 10.11 1.59
C SER A 135 2.43 9.75 0.87
N HIS A 136 1.28 10.25 1.35
CA HIS A 136 -0.06 9.93 0.84
C HIS A 136 -0.81 11.10 0.17
N ARG A 137 -0.22 12.30 0.09
CA ARG A 137 -0.80 13.55 -0.47
C ARG A 137 -1.18 13.54 -1.96
N LYS A 138 -1.06 12.41 -2.66
CA LYS A 138 -1.40 12.33 -4.09
C LYS A 138 -2.91 12.22 -4.36
N ARG A 139 -3.78 12.16 -3.34
CA ARG A 139 -5.17 11.69 -3.51
C ARG A 139 -6.30 12.68 -3.21
N ALA A 140 -6.12 13.80 -2.51
CA ALA A 140 -7.23 14.73 -2.32
C ALA A 140 -6.77 16.16 -1.97
N GLU A 141 -7.15 17.17 -2.76
CA GLU A 141 -7.06 18.56 -2.30
C GLU A 141 -8.00 18.76 -1.10
N GLY A 142 -7.47 18.91 0.12
CA GLY A 142 -8.26 19.14 1.33
C GLY A 142 -7.43 19.29 2.61
N GLU A 143 -8.01 19.90 3.65
CA GLU A 143 -7.31 20.29 4.89
C GLU A 143 -7.01 19.11 5.85
N ASP A 144 -7.66 17.94 5.69
CA ASP A 144 -7.63 16.83 6.67
C ASP A 144 -6.64 15.69 6.36
N GLU A 145 -5.71 15.87 5.41
CA GLU A 145 -4.76 14.81 4.96
C GLU A 145 -3.75 14.35 6.02
N SER A 146 -3.65 15.07 7.15
CA SER A 146 -2.69 14.73 8.21
C SER A 146 -3.15 13.60 9.12
N GLU A 147 -4.45 13.31 9.13
CA GLU A 147 -5.05 12.32 10.02
C GLU A 147 -4.97 10.93 9.41
N TRP A 148 -4.69 9.94 10.26
CA TRP A 148 -4.65 8.54 9.85
C TRP A 148 -4.93 7.60 11.02
N GLU A 149 -5.43 6.42 10.68
CA GLU A 149 -5.49 5.26 11.56
C GLU A 149 -4.88 4.05 10.86
N VAL A 150 -4.21 3.21 11.63
CA VAL A 150 -3.78 1.90 11.16
C VAL A 150 -4.24 0.83 12.14
N TRP A 151 -4.80 -0.24 11.60
CA TRP A 151 -5.09 -1.47 12.32
C TRP A 151 -4.02 -2.50 12.01
N CYS A 152 -3.50 -3.14 13.05
CA CYS A 152 -2.49 -4.19 12.95
C CYS A 152 -3.05 -5.47 13.57
N ASP A 153 -3.59 -6.34 12.73
CA ASP A 153 -4.31 -7.55 13.11
C ASP A 153 -3.68 -8.80 12.47
N PRO A 154 -3.93 -10.01 13.00
CA PRO A 154 -3.50 -11.24 12.36
C PRO A 154 -3.89 -11.31 10.89
N GLY A 155 -2.89 -11.42 10.01
CA GLY A 155 -3.07 -11.50 8.56
C GLY A 155 -3.28 -10.17 7.83
N MET A 156 -3.37 -9.03 8.53
CA MET A 156 -3.64 -7.75 7.89
C MET A 156 -3.10 -6.52 8.63
N VAL A 157 -2.52 -5.60 7.87
CA VAL A 157 -2.20 -4.23 8.34
C VAL A 157 -2.89 -3.26 7.39
N VAL A 158 -3.86 -2.50 7.89
CA VAL A 158 -4.73 -1.65 7.07
C VAL A 158 -4.63 -0.21 7.54
N TRP A 159 -4.45 0.70 6.57
CA TRP A 159 -4.36 2.13 6.81
C TRP A 159 -5.60 2.84 6.28
N ARG A 160 -6.12 3.76 7.08
CA ARG A 160 -7.10 4.77 6.68
C ARG A 160 -6.45 6.15 6.79
N TRP A 161 -6.76 7.01 5.82
CA TRP A 161 -6.25 8.38 5.73
C TRP A 161 -7.43 9.35 5.68
N GLY A 162 -7.23 10.54 6.22
CA GLY A 162 -8.22 11.62 6.20
C GLY A 162 -9.00 11.75 7.51
N GLY A 163 -9.79 12.82 7.56
CA GLY A 163 -10.55 13.23 8.73
C GLY A 163 -11.70 12.28 9.07
N TRP A 164 -12.03 12.23 10.36
CA TRP A 164 -13.13 11.42 10.90
C TRP A 164 -14.47 12.11 10.67
N GLY A 165 -14.97 12.08 9.44
CA GLY A 165 -16.33 12.51 9.15
C GLY A 165 -17.34 11.49 9.70
N TRP A 166 -18.27 11.93 10.55
CA TRP A 166 -19.49 11.16 10.85
C TRP A 166 -20.40 11.03 9.60
N ASP A 167 -20.16 11.86 8.59
CA ASP A 167 -20.92 11.96 7.35
C ASP A 167 -20.05 11.56 6.13
N GLU A 168 -19.31 10.45 6.18
CA GLU A 168 -18.82 9.82 4.94
C GLU A 168 -20.00 9.04 4.31
N PRO A 169 -20.66 9.54 3.26
CA PRO A 169 -21.86 8.89 2.67
C PRO A 169 -21.57 7.52 2.08
N GLU A 170 -20.29 7.20 1.84
CA GLU A 170 -19.83 5.89 1.36
C GLU A 170 -19.93 4.81 2.44
N PHE A 171 -19.97 5.20 3.73
CA PHE A 171 -19.97 4.31 4.89
C PHE A 171 -21.21 4.43 5.79
N ASP A 172 -22.17 5.32 5.47
CA ASP A 172 -23.48 5.38 6.12
C ASP A 172 -24.49 4.44 5.43
N PRO A 173 -24.83 3.27 6.02
CA PRO A 173 -25.79 2.33 5.44
C PRO A 173 -27.23 2.85 5.42
N ILE A 174 -27.53 3.93 6.15
CA ILE A 174 -28.88 4.51 6.29
C ILE A 174 -29.11 5.59 5.23
N ARG A 175 -28.05 6.31 4.82
CA ARG A 175 -28.14 7.46 3.89
C ARG A 175 -27.93 7.14 2.42
N ARG A 176 -27.67 5.90 2.01
CA ARG A 176 -27.64 5.57 0.57
C ARG A 176 -28.98 5.96 -0.07
N PRO A 177 -29.02 6.96 -0.97
CA PRO A 177 -30.17 7.13 -1.82
C PRO A 177 -30.26 5.83 -2.63
N ARG A 178 -31.44 5.21 -2.69
CA ARG A 178 -31.70 4.17 -3.69
C ARG A 178 -31.63 4.87 -5.04
N GLY A 179 -30.44 4.97 -5.61
CA GLY A 179 -30.25 5.47 -6.96
C GLY A 179 -31.06 4.57 -7.89
N GLU A 180 -31.95 5.18 -8.67
CA GLU A 180 -32.63 4.52 -9.77
C GLU A 180 -31.57 3.98 -10.72
N TYR A 181 -31.51 2.65 -10.85
CA TYR A 181 -30.77 2.01 -11.93
C TYR A 181 -31.44 2.42 -13.26
N THR A 182 -30.90 3.41 -13.94
CA THR A 182 -31.26 3.64 -15.33
C THR A 182 -30.52 2.60 -16.17
N VAL A 183 -31.24 1.53 -16.54
CA VAL A 183 -30.76 0.59 -17.55
C VAL A 183 -30.90 1.26 -18.91
N SER A 184 -29.80 1.75 -19.47
CA SER A 184 -29.75 2.16 -20.86
C SER A 184 -29.51 0.92 -21.72
N TYR A 185 -30.51 0.53 -22.51
CA TYR A 185 -30.33 -0.47 -23.56
C TYR A 185 -29.60 0.19 -24.75
N LEU A 186 -28.50 -0.43 -25.18
CA LEU A 186 -27.92 -0.26 -26.51
C LEU A 186 -28.63 -1.16 -27.51
#